data_AF-A0A3S0ASU0-F1
#
_entry.id   AF-A0A3S0ASU0-F1
#
_cell.length_a   1.000
_cell.length_b   1.000
_cell.length_c   1.000
_cell.angle_alpha   90.00
_cell.angle_beta   90.00
_cell.angle_gamma   90.00
#
_symmetry.space_group_name_H-M   'P 1'
#
loop_
_entity.id
_entity.type
_entity.pdbx_description
1 polymer ?
#
loop_
_entity_poly.entity_id
_entity_poly.type
_entity_poly.pdbx_seq_one_letter_code
_entity_poly.pdbx_strand_id
1 'polypeptide(L)'
;MSEPIVFMPDTNMFRDFVNGNANQADLKRAAHDFWRSTAALAALNQAEIKIPKEVETELRVQMHTFTSTQHKNILTKILNQNVIVDFPLPVDLERELREFTNYLRDPNHFNQTIIRHPHYGLNYLQASDARILVTAYKYDGILVTHNIKDFLIYDVLFEPAEEKLYDYVNKRYVKIPPAGRALIEQDRWFQKLKQDLINL
;
A
#
# COMPACT_ATOMS: atom_id res chain seq x y z
N MET A 1 -11.42 10.64 22.85
CA MET A 1 -10.19 9.90 22.51
C MET A 1 -10.12 9.89 20.99
N SER A 2 -8.98 10.22 20.38
CA SER A 2 -8.83 10.13 18.93
C SER A 2 -8.96 8.67 18.48
N GLU A 3 -9.49 8.44 17.29
CA GLU A 3 -9.52 7.11 16.70
C GLU A 3 -8.09 6.57 16.50
N PRO A 4 -7.87 5.24 16.62
CA PRO A 4 -6.56 4.66 16.43
C PRO A 4 -6.11 4.76 14.97
N ILE A 5 -4.80 4.93 14.77
CA ILE A 5 -4.20 4.98 13.44
C ILE A 5 -4.27 3.58 12.81
N VAL A 6 -4.88 3.46 11.63
CA VAL A 6 -4.97 2.18 10.91
C VAL A 6 -3.76 2.01 10.01
N PHE A 7 -2.94 0.99 10.25
CA PHE A 7 -1.88 0.56 9.33
C PHE A 7 -2.34 -0.66 8.52
N MET A 8 -2.07 -0.62 7.21
CA MET A 8 -2.45 -1.67 6.27
C MET A 8 -1.22 -2.11 5.48
N PRO A 9 -0.49 -3.12 5.97
CA PRO A 9 0.73 -3.55 5.31
C PRO A 9 0.44 -4.36 4.04
N ASP A 10 1.24 -4.09 3.02
CA ASP A 10 1.33 -4.88 1.79
C ASP A 10 2.02 -6.24 2.04
N THR A 11 1.80 -7.19 1.15
CA THR A 11 2.37 -8.55 1.17
C THR A 11 3.90 -8.54 1.28
N ASN A 12 4.57 -7.56 0.67
CA ASN A 12 6.03 -7.45 0.73
C ASN A 12 6.57 -7.24 2.16
N MET A 13 5.84 -6.55 3.03
CA MET A 13 6.24 -6.28 4.41
C MET A 13 6.30 -7.59 5.19
N PHE A 14 5.28 -8.42 5.05
CA PHE A 14 5.22 -9.74 5.69
C PHE A 14 6.28 -10.69 5.13
N ARG A 15 6.51 -10.65 3.81
CA ARG A 15 7.55 -11.45 3.18
C ARG A 15 8.92 -11.08 3.75
N ASP A 16 9.25 -9.81 3.84
CA ASP A 16 10.54 -9.36 4.37
C ASP A 16 10.69 -9.67 5.87
N PHE A 17 9.58 -9.62 6.62
CA PHE A 17 9.54 -10.00 8.03
C PHE A 17 9.96 -11.46 8.27
N VAL A 18 9.53 -12.39 7.40
CA VAL A 18 9.84 -13.82 7.56
C VAL A 18 11.00 -14.31 6.70
N ASN A 19 11.15 -13.79 5.48
CA ASN A 19 12.17 -14.18 4.52
C ASN A 19 13.18 -13.05 4.36
N GLY A 20 14.25 -13.09 5.15
CA GLY A 20 15.47 -12.35 4.86
C GLY A 20 16.60 -13.33 4.63
N ASN A 21 16.94 -13.60 3.37
CA ASN A 21 18.26 -14.14 3.07
C ASN A 21 19.34 -13.14 3.53
N ALA A 22 20.58 -13.56 3.71
CA ALA A 22 21.66 -12.67 4.20
C ALA A 22 21.78 -11.37 3.37
N ASN A 23 21.49 -11.43 2.07
CA ASN A 23 21.50 -10.29 1.14
C ASN A 23 20.30 -9.33 1.29
N GLN A 24 19.34 -9.63 2.18
CA GLN A 24 18.15 -8.85 2.47
C GLN A 24 18.03 -8.51 3.97
N ALA A 25 19.15 -8.54 4.70
CA ALA A 25 19.17 -8.27 6.14
C ALA A 25 18.56 -6.91 6.51
N ASP A 26 18.72 -5.89 5.65
CA ASP A 26 18.18 -4.55 5.89
C ASP A 26 16.66 -4.51 5.74
N LEU A 27 16.10 -5.19 4.72
CA LEU A 27 14.65 -5.31 4.54
C LEU A 27 14.00 -6.02 5.73
N LYS A 28 14.61 -7.13 6.16
CA LYS A 28 14.16 -7.88 7.34
C LYS A 28 14.19 -7.01 8.59
N ARG A 29 15.28 -6.26 8.81
CA ARG A 29 15.40 -5.35 9.95
C ARG A 29 14.32 -4.26 9.91
N ALA A 30 14.11 -3.65 8.75
CA ALA A 30 13.09 -2.61 8.58
C ALA A 30 11.67 -3.13 8.86
N ALA A 31 11.33 -4.33 8.35
CA ALA A 31 10.04 -4.96 8.60
C ALA A 31 9.84 -5.29 10.10
N HIS A 32 10.89 -5.80 10.77
CA HIS A 32 10.85 -6.05 12.22
C HIS A 32 10.71 -4.75 13.04
N ASP A 33 11.45 -3.70 12.68
CA ASP A 33 11.38 -2.40 13.33
C ASP A 33 9.96 -1.83 13.24
N PHE A 34 9.39 -1.81 12.03
CA PHE A 34 8.01 -1.37 11.81
C PHE A 34 7.01 -2.20 12.62
N TRP A 35 7.09 -3.52 12.53
CA TRP A 35 6.16 -4.39 13.25
C TRP A 35 6.22 -4.17 14.76
N ARG A 36 7.43 -4.04 15.32
CA ARG A 36 7.64 -3.79 16.75
C ARG A 36 7.09 -2.43 17.18
N SER A 37 7.33 -1.37 16.41
CA SER A 37 6.79 -0.04 16.72
C SER A 37 5.27 -0.03 16.67
N THR A 38 4.68 -0.62 15.63
CA THR A 38 3.22 -0.62 15.46
C THR A 38 2.53 -1.50 16.49
N ALA A 39 3.10 -2.65 16.84
CA ALA A 39 2.59 -3.49 17.92
C ALA A 39 2.63 -2.77 19.28
N ALA A 40 3.65 -1.95 19.55
CA ALA A 40 3.72 -1.14 20.77
C ALA A 40 2.62 -0.06 20.80
N LEU A 41 2.34 0.60 19.68
CA LEU A 41 1.23 1.55 19.56
C LEU A 41 -0.13 0.86 19.71
N ALA A 42 -0.29 -0.33 19.13
CA ALA A 42 -1.51 -1.12 19.25
C ALA A 42 -1.79 -1.56 20.69
N ALA A 43 -0.76 -1.94 21.45
CA ALA A 43 -0.89 -2.25 22.88
C ALA A 43 -1.38 -1.05 23.72
N LEU A 44 -1.23 0.18 23.21
CA LEU A 44 -1.71 1.41 23.81
C LEU A 44 -3.04 1.91 23.23
N ASN A 45 -3.70 1.12 22.36
CA ASN A 45 -4.88 1.52 21.57
C ASN A 45 -4.67 2.79 20.73
N GLN A 46 -3.43 3.05 20.30
CA GLN A 46 -3.08 4.19 19.45
C GLN A 46 -3.02 3.82 17.98
N ALA A 47 -2.92 2.54 17.67
CA ALA A 47 -2.88 2.02 16.32
C ALA A 47 -3.60 0.68 16.19
N GLU A 48 -4.03 0.35 14.99
CA GLU A 48 -4.56 -0.94 14.60
C GLU A 48 -3.83 -1.43 13.35
N ILE A 49 -3.59 -2.74 13.26
CA ILE A 49 -3.12 -3.36 12.02
C ILE A 49 -4.31 -4.09 11.40
N LYS A 50 -4.71 -3.65 10.22
CA LYS A 50 -5.73 -4.32 9.40
C LYS A 50 -5.06 -4.92 8.18
N ILE A 51 -5.38 -6.17 7.86
CA ILE A 51 -4.80 -6.89 6.73
C ILE A 51 -5.85 -6.96 5.62
N PRO A 52 -5.58 -6.37 4.44
CA PRO A 52 -6.48 -6.54 3.29
C PRO A 52 -6.64 -8.02 2.91
N LYS A 53 -7.84 -8.41 2.50
CA LYS A 53 -8.15 -9.80 2.09
C LYS A 53 -7.27 -10.29 0.94
N GLU A 54 -6.92 -9.40 0.02
CA GLU A 54 -6.00 -9.70 -1.08
C GLU A 54 -4.58 -10.02 -0.55
N VAL A 55 -4.09 -9.28 0.46
CA VAL A 55 -2.80 -9.58 1.12
C VAL A 55 -2.84 -10.96 1.79
N GLU A 56 -3.92 -11.30 2.50
CA GLU A 56 -4.08 -12.65 3.06
C GLU A 56 -4.01 -13.71 1.96
N THR A 57 -4.68 -13.46 0.83
CA THR A 57 -4.75 -14.38 -0.31
C THR A 57 -3.36 -14.59 -0.93
N GLU A 58 -2.63 -13.51 -1.20
CA GLU A 58 -1.27 -13.58 -1.72
C GLU A 58 -0.32 -14.31 -0.77
N LEU A 59 -0.39 -14.04 0.54
CA LEU A 59 0.41 -14.72 1.53
C LEU A 59 0.10 -16.22 1.59
N ARG A 60 -1.18 -16.62 1.55
CA ARG A 60 -1.57 -18.04 1.53
C ARG A 60 -1.02 -18.76 0.31
N VAL A 61 -1.09 -18.13 -0.87
CA VAL A 61 -0.50 -18.68 -2.10
C VAL A 61 1.03 -18.80 -1.97
N GLN A 62 1.71 -17.74 -1.50
CA GLN A 62 3.17 -17.74 -1.33
C GLN A 62 3.64 -18.73 -0.26
N MET A 63 2.85 -19.00 0.78
CA MET A 63 3.18 -19.98 1.80
C MET A 63 3.33 -21.41 1.26
N HIS A 64 2.78 -21.72 0.08
CA HIS A 64 3.04 -23.00 -0.60
C HIS A 64 4.48 -23.11 -1.11
N THR A 65 5.14 -21.99 -1.42
CA THR A 65 6.52 -21.98 -1.96
C THR A 65 7.58 -21.84 -0.87
N PHE A 66 7.21 -21.48 0.36
CA PHE A 66 8.15 -21.42 1.47
C PHE A 66 8.61 -22.81 1.91
N THR A 67 9.93 -22.98 2.04
CA THR A 67 10.57 -24.22 2.52
C THR A 67 10.57 -24.31 4.05
N SER A 68 10.58 -23.16 4.73
CA SER A 68 10.60 -23.08 6.20
C SER A 68 9.20 -23.19 6.79
N THR A 69 8.91 -24.29 7.50
CA THR A 69 7.70 -24.45 8.32
C THR A 69 7.57 -23.36 9.37
N GLN A 70 8.70 -22.90 9.92
CA GLN A 70 8.71 -21.80 10.89
C GLN A 70 8.15 -20.50 10.29
N HIS A 71 8.52 -20.15 9.06
CA HIS A 71 8.02 -18.94 8.40
C HIS A 71 6.51 -19.04 8.18
N LYS A 72 6.03 -20.21 7.75
CA LYS A 72 4.59 -20.48 7.61
C LYS A 72 3.85 -20.28 8.93
N ASN A 73 4.38 -20.82 10.03
CA ASN A 73 3.77 -20.69 11.35
C ASN A 73 3.72 -19.24 11.84
N ILE A 74 4.78 -18.45 11.59
CA ILE A 74 4.81 -17.02 11.93
C ILE A 74 3.73 -16.26 11.16
N LEU A 75 3.62 -16.46 9.85
CA LEU A 75 2.59 -15.79 9.05
C LEU A 75 1.18 -16.21 9.44
N THR A 76 0.93 -17.51 9.64
CA THR A 76 -0.37 -17.98 10.14
C THR A 76 -0.74 -17.31 11.46
N LYS A 77 0.22 -17.20 12.38
CA LYS A 77 0.00 -16.53 13.66
C LYS A 77 -0.35 -15.05 13.46
N ILE A 78 0.38 -14.35 12.60
CA ILE A 78 0.10 -12.94 12.26
C ILE A 78 -1.32 -12.80 11.68
N LEU A 79 -1.67 -13.61 10.68
CA LEU A 79 -3.00 -13.56 10.04
C LEU A 79 -4.13 -13.84 11.04
N ASN A 80 -3.93 -14.77 11.98
CA ASN A 80 -4.93 -15.11 12.99
C ASN A 80 -5.06 -14.07 14.13
N GLN A 81 -4.04 -13.21 14.31
CA GLN A 81 -3.99 -12.22 15.38
C GLN A 81 -4.47 -10.83 14.95
N ASN A 82 -4.63 -10.59 13.65
CA ASN A 82 -5.02 -9.29 13.10
C ASN A 82 -6.38 -9.38 12.42
N VAL A 83 -7.05 -8.24 12.32
CA VAL A 83 -8.34 -8.15 11.63
C VAL A 83 -8.10 -8.21 10.12
N ILE A 84 -8.66 -9.23 9.47
CA ILE A 84 -8.74 -9.27 8.01
C ILE A 84 -9.94 -8.42 7.58
N VAL A 85 -9.71 -7.48 6.67
CA VAL A 85 -10.76 -6.66 6.09
C VAL A 85 -10.81 -6.82 4.59
N ASP A 86 -12.01 -6.74 4.04
CA ASP A 86 -12.26 -6.89 2.61
C ASP A 86 -13.03 -5.67 2.11
N PHE A 87 -12.74 -5.31 0.87
CA PHE A 87 -13.51 -4.35 0.10
C PHE A 87 -13.64 -4.87 -1.34
N PRO A 88 -14.83 -5.33 -1.76
CA PRO A 88 -15.02 -5.89 -3.09
C PRO A 88 -15.00 -4.77 -4.15
N LEU A 89 -13.83 -4.53 -4.75
CA LEU A 89 -13.67 -3.58 -5.84
C LEU A 89 -14.36 -4.10 -7.12
N PRO A 90 -15.34 -3.37 -7.70
CA PRO A 90 -15.95 -3.77 -8.96
C PRO A 90 -14.91 -3.89 -10.09
N VAL A 91 -15.06 -4.92 -10.93
CA VAL A 91 -14.09 -5.26 -11.99
C VAL A 91 -13.85 -4.11 -12.95
N ASP A 92 -14.90 -3.38 -13.34
CA ASP A 92 -14.76 -2.25 -14.27
C ASP A 92 -13.97 -1.10 -13.64
N LEU A 93 -14.13 -0.87 -12.33
CA LEU A 93 -13.40 0.17 -11.61
C LEU A 93 -11.96 -0.24 -11.29
N GLU A 94 -11.72 -1.54 -11.03
CA GLU A 94 -10.35 -2.10 -10.99
C GLU A 94 -9.64 -1.85 -12.32
N ARG A 95 -10.28 -2.18 -13.44
CA ARG A 95 -9.73 -1.96 -14.78
C ARG A 95 -9.45 -0.47 -15.01
N GLU A 96 -10.41 0.40 -14.70
CA GLU A 96 -10.28 1.85 -14.90
C GLU A 96 -9.12 2.44 -14.08
N LEU A 97 -8.98 2.05 -12.80
CA LEU A 97 -7.86 2.47 -11.96
C LEU A 97 -6.51 2.06 -12.57
N ARG A 98 -6.42 0.82 -13.07
CA ARG A 98 -5.20 0.31 -13.71
C ARG A 98 -4.89 1.05 -15.01
N GLU A 99 -5.88 1.24 -15.87
CA GLU A 99 -5.76 2.02 -17.10
C GLU A 99 -5.29 3.46 -16.81
N PHE A 100 -5.85 4.09 -15.78
CA PHE A 100 -5.45 5.42 -15.35
C PHE A 100 -3.99 5.46 -14.87
N THR A 101 -3.53 4.50 -14.06
CA THR A 101 -2.10 4.46 -13.68
C THR A 101 -1.17 4.25 -14.87
N ASN A 102 -1.62 3.55 -15.93
CA ASN A 102 -0.86 3.45 -17.16
C ASN A 102 -0.86 4.76 -17.95
N TYR A 103 -2.01 5.44 -18.01
CA TYR A 103 -2.17 6.74 -18.63
C TYR A 103 -1.23 7.79 -18.01
N LEU A 104 -1.10 7.81 -16.68
CA LEU A 104 -0.14 8.67 -15.97
C LEU A 104 1.33 8.42 -16.33
N ARG A 105 1.67 7.26 -16.90
CA ARG A 105 3.05 6.92 -17.30
C ARG A 105 3.35 7.31 -18.74
N ASP A 106 2.34 7.67 -19.53
CA ASP A 106 2.51 8.05 -20.91
C ASP A 106 3.13 9.46 -21.02
N PRO A 107 4.36 9.61 -21.56
CA PRO A 107 5.00 10.90 -21.71
C PRO A 107 4.27 11.86 -22.67
N ASN A 108 3.38 11.35 -23.52
CA ASN A 108 2.59 12.18 -24.43
C ASN A 108 1.43 12.89 -23.73
N HIS A 109 0.96 12.34 -22.61
CA HIS A 109 -0.18 12.85 -21.87
C HIS A 109 0.25 13.53 -20.56
N PHE A 110 1.33 13.06 -19.94
CA PHE A 110 1.82 13.58 -18.68
C PHE A 110 3.31 13.84 -18.70
N ASN A 111 3.68 15.05 -18.25
CA ASN A 111 5.09 15.40 -18.06
C ASN A 111 5.66 14.58 -16.89
N GLN A 112 6.35 13.49 -17.25
CA GLN A 112 6.96 12.55 -16.32
C GLN A 112 7.98 13.21 -15.38
N THR A 113 8.58 14.34 -15.76
CA THR A 113 9.54 15.04 -14.90
C THR A 113 8.87 15.75 -13.72
N ILE A 114 7.57 16.02 -13.82
CA ILE A 114 6.79 16.71 -12.80
C ILE A 114 6.09 15.72 -11.86
N ILE A 115 5.64 14.58 -12.41
CA ILE A 115 4.93 13.53 -11.64
C ILE A 115 5.87 12.59 -10.91
N ARG A 116 7.07 12.33 -11.45
CA ARG A 116 8.00 11.41 -10.82
C ARG A 116 8.49 11.96 -9.49
N HIS A 117 8.33 11.17 -8.45
CA HIS A 117 8.97 11.45 -7.18
C HIS A 117 10.50 11.33 -7.35
N PRO A 118 11.31 12.18 -6.69
CA PRO A 118 12.78 12.17 -6.83
C PRO A 118 13.42 10.81 -6.55
N HIS A 119 12.76 9.98 -5.75
CA HIS A 119 13.25 8.67 -5.33
C HIS A 119 12.43 7.48 -5.87
N TYR A 120 11.26 7.73 -6.47
CA TYR A 120 10.37 6.65 -6.92
C TYR A 120 9.81 6.96 -8.32
N GLY A 121 9.93 6.00 -9.23
CA GLY A 121 9.21 6.04 -10.49
C GLY A 121 7.74 5.69 -10.30
N LEU A 122 6.92 5.93 -11.32
CA LEU A 122 5.52 5.49 -11.35
C LEU A 122 5.40 4.20 -12.17
N ASN A 123 4.79 3.19 -11.58
CA ASN A 123 4.54 1.90 -12.21
C ASN A 123 3.06 1.68 -12.51
N TYR A 124 2.82 0.70 -13.38
CA TYR A 124 1.48 0.22 -13.66
C TYR A 124 0.95 -0.59 -12.48
N LEU A 125 -0.24 -0.23 -12.01
CA LEU A 125 -0.90 -0.91 -10.91
C LEU A 125 -1.40 -2.29 -11.37
N GLN A 126 -1.03 -3.35 -10.64
CA GLN A 126 -1.55 -4.69 -10.89
C GLN A 126 -2.96 -4.86 -10.33
N ALA A 127 -3.65 -5.92 -10.71
CA ALA A 127 -5.00 -6.24 -10.21
C ALA A 127 -5.02 -6.41 -8.67
N SER A 128 -4.06 -7.16 -8.11
CA SER A 128 -4.00 -7.37 -6.67
C SER A 128 -3.64 -6.08 -5.93
N ASP A 129 -2.63 -5.35 -6.41
CA ASP A 129 -2.26 -4.03 -5.86
C ASP A 129 -3.45 -3.06 -5.88
N ALA A 130 -4.27 -3.05 -6.94
CA ALA A 130 -5.47 -2.23 -7.01
C ALA A 130 -6.47 -2.54 -5.90
N ARG A 131 -6.69 -3.82 -5.59
CA ARG A 131 -7.59 -4.25 -4.51
C ARG A 131 -7.03 -3.90 -3.13
N ILE A 132 -5.72 -4.08 -2.93
CA ILE A 132 -5.01 -3.68 -1.70
C ILE A 132 -5.16 -2.17 -1.50
N LEU A 133 -4.89 -1.39 -2.55
CA LEU A 133 -4.97 0.07 -2.55
C LEU A 133 -6.37 0.55 -2.21
N VAL A 134 -7.40 0.04 -2.88
CA VAL A 134 -8.79 0.46 -2.63
C VAL A 134 -9.28 0.00 -1.26
N THR A 135 -8.92 -1.20 -0.82
CA THR A 135 -9.21 -1.64 0.55
C THR A 135 -8.56 -0.68 1.55
N ALA A 136 -7.29 -0.31 1.34
CA ALA A 136 -6.64 0.67 2.21
C ALA A 136 -7.35 2.03 2.19
N TYR A 137 -7.75 2.51 1.02
CA TYR A 137 -8.50 3.77 0.87
C TYR A 137 -9.82 3.74 1.67
N LYS A 138 -10.58 2.64 1.56
CA LYS A 138 -11.91 2.52 2.16
C LYS A 138 -11.91 2.37 3.67
N TYR A 139 -10.79 1.95 4.25
CA TYR A 139 -10.61 1.84 5.69
C TYR A 139 -9.76 2.98 6.26
N ASP A 140 -9.57 4.08 5.50
CA ASP A 140 -8.77 5.25 5.86
C ASP A 140 -7.33 4.89 6.32
N GLY A 141 -6.78 3.81 5.76
CA GLY A 141 -5.54 3.20 6.22
C GLY A 141 -4.28 3.94 5.76
N ILE A 142 -3.22 3.78 6.53
CA ILE A 142 -1.86 4.04 6.07
C ILE A 142 -1.37 2.78 5.36
N LEU A 143 -1.20 2.86 4.05
CA LEU A 143 -0.65 1.77 3.24
C LEU A 143 0.86 1.68 3.48
N VAL A 144 1.31 0.52 3.97
CA VAL A 144 2.71 0.29 4.34
C VAL A 144 3.37 -0.67 3.37
N THR A 145 4.35 -0.20 2.60
CA THR A 145 4.99 -0.98 1.54
C THR A 145 6.39 -0.45 1.21
N HIS A 146 7.28 -1.27 0.68
CA HIS A 146 8.51 -0.78 0.02
C HIS A 146 8.38 -0.70 -1.51
N ASN A 147 7.26 -1.18 -2.07
CA ASN A 147 6.94 -1.11 -3.49
C ASN A 147 6.24 0.22 -3.83
N ILE A 148 6.81 1.32 -3.35
CA ILE A 148 6.18 2.65 -3.42
C ILE A 148 5.78 3.05 -4.84
N LYS A 149 6.60 2.69 -5.83
CA LYS A 149 6.36 2.96 -7.25
C LYS A 149 5.02 2.44 -7.77
N ASP A 150 4.51 1.35 -7.21
CA ASP A 150 3.28 0.69 -7.63
C ASP A 150 2.06 1.37 -6.98
N PHE A 151 2.24 2.03 -5.83
CA PHE A 151 1.18 2.64 -5.03
C PHE A 151 1.22 4.17 -4.96
N LEU A 152 2.07 4.85 -5.76
CA LEU A 152 2.19 6.32 -5.72
C LEU A 152 0.85 7.05 -5.90
N ILE A 153 -0.07 6.49 -6.69
CA ILE A 153 -1.42 7.07 -6.88
C ILE A 153 -2.22 7.15 -5.58
N TYR A 154 -1.88 6.35 -4.57
CA TYR A 154 -2.59 6.34 -3.29
C TYR A 154 -2.55 7.71 -2.60
N ASP A 155 -1.42 8.42 -2.67
CA ASP A 155 -1.24 9.76 -2.07
C ASP A 155 -2.28 10.77 -2.58
N VAL A 156 -2.62 10.74 -3.88
CA VAL A 156 -3.52 11.74 -4.48
C VAL A 156 -5.00 11.48 -4.21
N LEU A 157 -5.35 10.31 -3.65
CA LEU A 157 -6.73 10.01 -3.26
C LEU A 157 -7.17 10.77 -1.99
N PHE A 158 -6.22 11.17 -1.16
CA PHE A 158 -6.43 11.87 0.11
C PHE A 158 -6.18 13.37 -0.01
N GLU A 159 -6.29 14.13 1.07
CA GLU A 159 -5.89 15.55 1.10
C GLU A 159 -4.36 15.70 1.14
N PRO A 160 -3.78 16.79 0.59
CA PRO A 160 -2.31 16.95 0.49
C PRO A 160 -1.56 16.89 1.83
N ALA A 161 -2.22 17.24 2.92
CA ALA A 161 -1.64 17.22 4.26
C ALA A 161 -1.51 15.80 4.82
N GLU A 162 -2.33 14.85 4.36
CA GLU A 162 -2.42 13.51 4.95
C GLU A 162 -1.18 12.66 4.65
N GLU A 163 -0.89 11.74 5.56
CA GLU A 163 0.27 10.86 5.51
C GLU A 163 -0.20 9.40 5.37
N LYS A 164 -0.53 9.00 4.14
CA LYS A 164 -1.23 7.74 3.88
C LYS A 164 -0.37 6.67 3.19
N LEU A 165 0.75 7.02 2.55
CA LEU A 165 1.67 6.06 1.95
C LEU A 165 3.00 6.05 2.70
N TYR A 166 3.32 4.94 3.35
CA TYR A 166 4.51 4.82 4.20
C TYR A 166 5.52 3.80 3.67
N ASP A 167 6.74 4.27 3.40
CA ASP A 167 7.90 3.45 3.08
C ASP A 167 8.58 3.00 4.37
N TYR A 168 8.35 1.74 4.78
CA TYR A 168 8.92 1.21 6.02
C TYR A 168 10.43 0.96 5.96
N VAL A 169 11.00 0.85 4.75
CA VAL A 169 12.45 0.65 4.57
C VAL A 169 13.18 1.97 4.76
N ASN A 170 12.68 3.04 4.14
CA ASN A 170 13.24 4.38 4.27
C ASN A 170 12.66 5.19 5.45
N LYS A 171 11.71 4.60 6.19
CA LYS A 171 11.05 5.16 7.38
C LYS A 171 10.46 6.56 7.14
N ARG A 172 9.75 6.71 6.03
CA ARG A 172 9.16 8.01 5.63
C ARG A 172 7.83 7.85 4.94
N TYR A 173 6.96 8.85 5.12
CA TYR A 173 5.81 9.02 4.26
C TYR A 173 6.25 9.53 2.89
N VAL A 174 5.56 9.06 1.85
CA VAL A 174 5.84 9.41 0.47
C VAL A 174 4.68 10.21 -0.07
N LYS A 175 5.00 11.37 -0.67
CA LYS A 175 4.03 12.26 -1.31
C LYS A 175 4.45 12.51 -2.74
N ILE A 176 3.50 12.64 -3.66
CA ILE A 176 3.80 13.11 -5.02
C ILE A 176 4.25 14.59 -4.93
N PRO A 177 5.24 15.02 -5.72
CA PRO A 177 5.63 16.43 -5.77
C PRO A 177 4.41 17.34 -6.00
N PRO A 178 4.29 18.50 -5.33
CA PRO A 178 3.08 19.33 -5.40
C PRO A 178 2.63 19.69 -6.82
N ALA A 179 3.57 19.96 -7.72
CA ALA A 179 3.26 20.26 -9.13
C ALA A 179 2.70 19.04 -9.87
N GLY A 180 3.21 17.82 -9.59
CA GLY A 180 2.71 16.58 -10.17
C GLY A 180 1.33 16.23 -9.64
N ARG A 181 1.12 16.42 -8.34
CA ARG A 181 -0.17 16.26 -7.68
C ARG A 181 -1.23 17.19 -8.29
N ALA A 182 -0.94 18.49 -8.40
CA ALA A 182 -1.86 19.46 -8.98
C ALA A 182 -2.24 19.11 -10.43
N LEU A 183 -1.29 18.59 -11.21
CA LEU A 183 -1.53 18.14 -12.58
C LEU A 183 -2.49 16.94 -12.63
N ILE A 184 -2.33 15.97 -11.72
CA ILE A 184 -3.22 14.80 -11.62
C ILE A 184 -4.61 15.22 -11.14
N GLU A 185 -4.70 16.09 -10.13
CA GLU A 185 -5.98 16.54 -9.56
C GLU A 185 -6.84 17.38 -10.53
N GLN A 186 -6.21 18.02 -11.52
CA GLN A 186 -6.89 18.75 -12.58
C GLN A 186 -7.36 17.86 -13.73
N ASP A 187 -6.88 16.61 -13.80
CA ASP A 187 -7.24 15.67 -14.87
C ASP A 187 -8.69 15.19 -14.71
N ARG A 188 -9.47 15.27 -15.80
CA ARG A 188 -10.90 14.91 -15.77
C ARG A 188 -11.13 13.43 -15.54
N TRP A 189 -10.26 12.56 -16.05
CA TRP A 189 -10.36 11.13 -15.82
C TRP A 189 -10.08 10.81 -14.35
N PHE A 190 -9.06 11.43 -13.77
CA PHE A 190 -8.80 11.30 -12.33
C PHE A 190 -9.97 11.76 -11.48
N GLN A 191 -10.56 12.92 -11.78
CA GLN A 191 -11.71 13.45 -11.03
C GLN A 191 -12.90 12.49 -11.06
N LYS A 192 -13.21 11.92 -12.24
CA LYS A 192 -14.25 10.88 -12.38
C LYS A 192 -13.88 9.65 -11.53
N LEU A 193 -12.67 9.12 -11.70
CA LEU A 193 -12.19 7.94 -10.98
C LEU A 193 -12.26 8.14 -9.45
N LYS A 194 -11.82 9.30 -8.94
CA LYS A 194 -11.90 9.64 -7.52
C LYS A 194 -13.35 9.70 -7.05
N GLN A 195 -14.25 10.30 -7.82
CA GLN A 195 -15.67 10.35 -7.48
C GLN A 195 -16.32 8.96 -7.46
N ASP A 196 -15.99 8.11 -8.42
CA ASP A 196 -16.47 6.72 -8.47
C ASP A 196 -15.96 5.94 -7.26
N LEU A 197 -14.68 6.11 -6.89
CA LEU A 197 -14.12 5.54 -5.67
C LEU A 197 -14.81 6.06 -4.40
N ILE A 198 -15.19 7.34 -4.33
CA ILE A 198 -15.92 7.90 -3.17
C ILE A 198 -17.31 7.27 -3.05
N ASN A 199 -17.99 7.04 -4.17
CA ASN A 199 -19.38 6.55 -4.22
C ASN A 199 -19.54 5.04 -3.98
N LEU A 200 -18.42 4.29 -3.92
CA LEU A 200 -18.38 2.88 -3.51
C LEU A 200 -18.75 2.69 -2.03
#